data_AF-A0A6P0WTL4-F1
#
_entry.id   AF-A0A6P0WTL4-F1
#
_cell.length_a   1.000
_cell.length_b   1.000
_cell.length_c   1.000
_cell.angle_alpha   90.00
_cell.angle_beta   90.00
_cell.angle_gamma   90.00
#
_symmetry.space_group_name_H-M   'P 1'
#
loop_
_entity.id
_entity.type
_entity.pdbx_description
1 polymer ?
#
loop_
_entity_poly.entity_id
_entity_poly.type
_entity_poly.pdbx_seq_one_letter_code
_entity_poly.pdbx_strand_id
1 'polypeptide(L)'
;MEVKQEQDLEEGDREIIMRLAPLYQQDREQAILEGEQRGIQQGIQQGIQQGVQQGIQQGVQQGERLVVHNLLQVRFGSVDEELAAIVDPLLALSPEEFTPMLLQLSREELLARFSESN
;
A
#
# COMPACT_ATOMS: atom_id res chain seq x y z
N MET A 1 61.41 -36.42 -14.02
CA MET A 1 60.65 -36.78 -12.81
C MET A 1 59.56 -35.74 -12.54
N GLU A 2 59.82 -34.46 -12.85
CA GLU A 2 58.87 -33.33 -12.74
C GLU A 2 57.58 -33.49 -13.58
N VAL A 3 57.67 -33.94 -14.84
CA VAL A 3 56.49 -34.09 -15.72
C VAL A 3 55.42 -35.06 -15.18
N LYS A 4 55.82 -36.09 -14.41
CA LYS A 4 54.86 -37.00 -13.77
C LYS A 4 54.16 -36.37 -12.56
N GLN A 5 54.89 -35.57 -11.79
CA GLN A 5 54.33 -34.85 -10.64
C GLN A 5 53.35 -33.76 -11.07
N GLU A 6 53.63 -33.03 -12.15
CA GLU A 6 52.70 -32.03 -12.69
C GLU A 6 51.43 -32.67 -13.27
N GLN A 7 51.55 -33.82 -13.95
CA GLN A 7 50.40 -34.57 -14.46
C GLN A 7 49.53 -35.17 -13.35
N ASP A 8 50.14 -35.71 -12.29
CA ASP A 8 49.41 -36.23 -11.11
C ASP A 8 48.69 -35.10 -10.36
N LEU A 9 49.27 -33.89 -10.31
CA LEU A 9 48.63 -32.70 -9.73
C LEU A 9 47.45 -32.22 -10.58
N GLU A 10 47.58 -32.20 -11.91
CA GLU A 10 46.47 -31.85 -12.82
C GLU A 10 45.32 -32.86 -12.78
N GLU A 11 45.62 -34.16 -12.63
CA GLU A 11 44.59 -35.20 -12.45
C GLU A 11 43.86 -35.06 -11.12
N GLY A 12 44.60 -34.76 -10.04
CA GLY A 12 44.00 -34.45 -8.73
C GLY A 12 43.08 -33.24 -8.77
N ASP A 13 43.48 -32.17 -9.45
CA ASP A 13 42.66 -30.97 -9.62
C ASP A 13 41.39 -31.25 -10.44
N ARG A 14 41.48 -32.07 -11.49
CA ARG A 14 40.31 -32.51 -12.28
C ARG A 14 39.34 -33.34 -11.46
N GLU A 15 39.83 -34.25 -10.63
CA GLU A 15 38.99 -35.07 -9.75
C GLU A 15 38.25 -34.21 -8.72
N ILE A 16 38.93 -33.19 -8.17
CA ILE A 16 38.32 -32.22 -7.24
C ILE A 16 37.24 -31.40 -7.96
N ILE A 17 37.51 -30.88 -9.16
CA ILE A 17 36.53 -30.11 -9.95
C ILE A 17 35.31 -30.98 -10.28
N MET A 18 35.50 -32.24 -10.67
CA MET A 18 34.39 -33.17 -10.96
C MET A 18 33.52 -33.46 -9.73
N ARG A 19 34.09 -33.46 -8.53
CA ARG A 19 33.34 -33.65 -7.27
C ARG A 19 32.65 -32.38 -6.78
N LEU A 20 33.29 -31.22 -6.95
CA LEU A 20 32.77 -29.94 -6.44
C LEU A 20 31.76 -29.28 -7.39
N ALA A 21 31.92 -29.41 -8.71
CA ALA A 21 31.02 -28.74 -9.67
C ALA A 21 29.53 -29.08 -9.46
N PRO A 22 29.13 -30.34 -9.19
CA PRO A 22 27.74 -30.67 -8.89
C PRO A 22 27.25 -30.03 -7.59
N LEU A 23 28.10 -29.96 -6.55
CA LEU A 23 27.75 -29.33 -5.27
C LEU A 23 27.53 -27.82 -5.44
N TYR A 24 28.42 -27.13 -6.16
CA TYR A 24 28.24 -25.71 -6.48
C TYR A 24 27.00 -25.45 -7.32
N GLN A 25 26.64 -26.35 -8.24
CA GLN A 25 25.41 -26.24 -9.02
C GLN A 25 24.18 -26.41 -8.13
N GLN A 26 24.17 -27.42 -7.26
CA GLN A 26 23.09 -27.66 -6.31
C GLN A 26 22.91 -26.48 -5.34
N ASP A 27 24.00 -25.96 -4.78
CA ASP A 27 23.96 -24.80 -3.88
C ASP A 27 23.40 -23.56 -4.59
N ARG A 28 23.78 -23.35 -5.86
CA ARG A 28 23.25 -22.24 -6.68
C ARG A 28 21.76 -22.39 -6.92
N GLU A 29 21.32 -23.59 -7.29
CA GLU A 29 19.89 -23.87 -7.51
C GLU A 29 19.08 -23.66 -6.23
N GLN A 30 19.58 -24.14 -5.09
CA GLN A 30 18.93 -23.94 -3.81
C GLN A 30 18.88 -22.45 -3.43
N ALA A 31 19.97 -21.70 -3.64
CA ALA A 31 20.00 -20.26 -3.40
C ALA A 31 18.99 -19.50 -4.27
N ILE A 32 18.82 -19.90 -5.54
CA ILE A 32 17.81 -19.33 -6.44
C ILE A 32 16.41 -19.62 -5.91
N LEU A 33 16.11 -20.89 -5.58
CA LEU A 33 14.81 -21.29 -5.04
C LEU A 33 14.46 -20.56 -3.75
N GLU A 34 15.42 -20.45 -2.83
CA GLU A 34 15.24 -19.69 -1.59
C GLU A 34 15.03 -18.20 -1.87
N GLY A 35 15.79 -17.62 -2.81
CA GLY A 35 15.65 -16.23 -3.23
C GLY A 35 14.27 -15.94 -3.82
N GLU A 36 13.78 -16.81 -4.71
CA GLU A 36 12.43 -16.72 -5.30
C GLU A 36 11.35 -16.85 -4.24
N GLN A 37 11.43 -17.86 -3.36
CA GLN A 37 10.46 -18.03 -2.29
C GLN A 37 10.43 -16.83 -1.34
N ARG A 38 11.60 -16.32 -0.92
CA ARG A 38 11.68 -15.12 -0.07
C ARG A 38 11.12 -13.90 -0.80
N GLY A 39 11.46 -13.72 -2.08
CA GLY A 39 10.97 -12.61 -2.88
C GLY A 39 9.45 -12.62 -3.04
N ILE A 40 8.86 -13.79 -3.31
CA ILE A 40 7.41 -13.96 -3.40
C ILE A 40 6.75 -13.68 -2.05
N GLN A 41 7.27 -14.24 -0.96
CA GLN A 41 6.72 -14.02 0.38
C GLN A 41 6.77 -12.54 0.78
N GLN A 42 7.90 -11.87 0.54
CA GLN A 42 8.06 -10.44 0.82
C GLN A 42 7.12 -9.60 -0.06
N GLY A 43 7.03 -9.90 -1.36
CA GLY A 43 6.14 -9.19 -2.28
C GLY A 43 4.67 -9.32 -1.89
N ILE A 44 4.22 -10.52 -1.53
CA ILE A 44 2.86 -10.76 -1.05
C ILE A 44 2.60 -10.01 0.25
N GLN A 45 3.52 -10.09 1.22
CA GLN A 45 3.35 -9.44 2.51
C GLN A 45 3.27 -7.91 2.37
N GLN A 46 4.16 -7.30 1.57
CA GLN A 46 4.15 -5.87 1.29
C GLN A 46 2.88 -5.46 0.53
N GLY A 47 2.51 -6.22 -0.51
CA GLY A 47 1.32 -5.95 -1.31
C GLY A 47 0.03 -5.99 -0.48
N ILE A 48 -0.11 -7.00 0.41
CA ILE A 48 -1.26 -7.09 1.31
C ILE A 48 -1.28 -5.91 2.29
N GLN A 49 -0.15 -5.59 2.93
CA GLN A 49 -0.08 -4.48 3.88
C GLN A 49 -0.48 -3.15 3.23
N GLN A 50 0.08 -2.84 2.06
CA GLN A 50 -0.23 -1.61 1.33
C GLN A 50 -1.69 -1.60 0.86
N GLY A 51 -2.17 -2.70 0.28
CA GLY A 51 -3.54 -2.80 -0.21
C GLY A 51 -4.57 -2.67 0.90
N VAL A 52 -4.35 -3.32 2.05
CA VAL A 52 -5.23 -3.20 3.22
C VAL A 52 -5.22 -1.78 3.78
N GLN A 53 -4.04 -1.16 3.92
CA GLN A 53 -3.95 0.21 4.45
C GLN A 53 -4.65 1.22 3.54
N GLN A 54 -4.42 1.15 2.22
CA GLN A 54 -5.10 2.00 1.25
C GLN A 54 -6.62 1.76 1.23
N GLY A 55 -7.04 0.49 1.25
CA GLY A 55 -8.45 0.12 1.25
C GLY A 55 -9.19 0.62 2.50
N ILE A 56 -8.56 0.54 3.68
CA ILE A 56 -9.13 1.08 4.92
C ILE A 56 -9.25 2.60 4.84
N GLN A 57 -8.19 3.30 4.42
CA GLN A 57 -8.23 4.77 4.31
C GLN A 57 -9.31 5.25 3.34
N GLN A 58 -9.39 4.63 2.16
CA GLN A 58 -10.43 4.95 1.17
C GLN A 58 -11.83 4.63 1.71
N GLY A 59 -11.99 3.49 2.40
CA GLY A 59 -13.27 3.10 2.99
C GLY A 59 -13.74 4.08 4.07
N VAL A 60 -12.83 4.56 4.91
CA VAL A 60 -13.14 5.57 5.94
C VAL A 60 -13.55 6.89 5.27
N GLN A 61 -12.76 7.41 4.32
CA GLN A 61 -13.08 8.66 3.63
C GLN A 61 -14.42 8.60 2.89
N GLN A 62 -14.70 7.50 2.20
CA GLN A 62 -16.00 7.28 1.54
C GLN A 62 -17.14 7.21 2.55
N GLY A 63 -16.92 6.55 3.69
CA GLY A 63 -17.88 6.47 4.78
C GLY A 63 -18.20 7.84 5.38
N GLU A 64 -17.18 8.65 5.68
CA GLU A 64 -17.35 10.01 6.20
C GLU A 64 -18.11 10.89 5.21
N ARG A 65 -17.74 10.82 3.91
CA ARG A 65 -18.45 11.54 2.85
C ARG A 65 -19.92 11.16 2.77
N LEU A 66 -20.23 9.87 2.87
CA LEU A 66 -21.60 9.37 2.86
C LEU A 66 -22.39 9.88 4.08
N VAL A 67 -21.78 9.88 5.26
CA VAL A 67 -22.40 10.38 6.49
C VAL A 67 -22.72 11.87 6.37
N VAL A 68 -21.77 12.69 5.93
CA VAL A 68 -21.98 14.14 5.74
C VAL A 68 -23.06 14.40 4.70
N HIS A 69 -23.00 13.72 3.55
CA HIS A 69 -24.01 13.85 2.50
C HIS A 69 -25.42 13.49 3.00
N ASN A 70 -25.56 12.37 3.72
CA ASN A 70 -26.85 11.95 4.28
C ASN A 70 -27.37 12.95 5.32
N LEU A 71 -26.49 13.50 6.16
CA LEU A 71 -26.88 14.49 7.15
C LEU A 71 -27.38 15.79 6.47
N LEU A 72 -26.68 16.26 5.44
CA LEU A 72 -27.11 17.40 4.63
C LEU A 72 -28.48 17.13 3.99
N GLN A 73 -28.67 15.94 3.41
CA GLN A 73 -29.95 15.55 2.80
C GLN A 73 -31.09 15.52 3.83
N VAL A 74 -30.86 14.97 5.03
CA VAL A 74 -31.86 14.93 6.09
C VAL A 74 -32.20 16.32 6.61
N ARG A 75 -31.21 17.21 6.73
CA ARG A 75 -31.37 18.57 7.27
C ARG A 75 -32.02 19.54 6.29
N PHE A 76 -31.65 19.47 5.02
CA PHE A 76 -32.02 20.44 4.00
C PHE A 76 -32.95 19.88 2.92
N GLY A 77 -33.29 18.59 2.99
CA GLY A 77 -34.22 17.90 2.09
C GLY A 77 -33.59 17.40 0.79
N SER A 78 -32.63 18.14 0.24
CA SER A 78 -31.86 17.76 -0.94
C SER A 78 -30.43 18.28 -0.87
N VAL A 79 -29.51 17.60 -1.55
CA VAL A 79 -28.12 18.05 -1.74
C VAL A 79 -27.99 18.49 -3.19
N ASP A 80 -27.92 19.80 -3.40
CA ASP A 80 -27.66 20.43 -4.69
C ASP A 80 -26.14 20.58 -4.92
N GLU A 81 -25.75 21.15 -6.06
CA GLU A 81 -24.34 21.35 -6.39
C GLU A 81 -23.60 22.24 -5.38
N GLU A 82 -24.28 23.25 -4.81
CA GLU A 82 -23.70 24.13 -3.80
C GLU A 82 -23.37 23.36 -2.51
N LEU A 83 -24.31 22.55 -2.01
CA LEU A 83 -24.09 21.72 -0.84
C LEU A 83 -23.10 20.58 -1.10
N ALA A 84 -23.08 20.01 -2.31
CA ALA A 84 -22.12 19.00 -2.70
C ALA A 84 -20.68 19.54 -2.73
N ALA A 85 -20.50 20.79 -3.17
CA ALA A 85 -19.19 21.44 -3.25
C ALA A 85 -18.53 21.67 -1.88
N ILE A 86 -19.32 21.83 -0.82
CA ILE A 86 -18.79 22.07 0.54
C ILE A 86 -18.50 20.78 1.32
N VAL A 87 -18.85 19.59 0.80
CA VAL A 87 -18.62 18.32 1.49
C VAL A 87 -17.13 18.08 1.74
N ASP A 88 -16.29 18.30 0.74
CA ASP A 88 -14.83 18.11 0.89
C ASP A 88 -14.21 19.13 1.86
N PRO A 89 -14.53 20.44 1.79
CA PRO A 89 -14.15 21.40 2.83
C PRO A 89 -14.63 21.05 4.25
N LEU A 90 -15.84 20.48 4.39
CA LEU A 90 -16.36 20.03 5.68
C LEU A 90 -15.55 18.85 6.24
N LEU A 91 -15.19 17.89 5.40
CA LEU A 91 -14.40 16.72 5.78
C LEU A 91 -12.93 17.05 6.09
N ALA A 92 -12.44 18.22 5.66
CA ALA A 92 -11.14 18.73 6.07
C ALA A 92 -11.12 19.16 7.55
N LEU A 93 -12.29 19.41 8.15
CA LEU A 93 -12.47 19.69 9.57
C LEU A 93 -12.71 18.40 10.36
N SER A 94 -12.47 18.41 11.66
CA SER A 94 -12.78 17.25 12.50
C SER A 94 -14.31 17.11 12.71
N PRO A 95 -14.81 15.90 13.02
CA PRO A 95 -16.23 15.70 13.35
C PRO A 95 -16.74 16.63 14.45
N GLU A 96 -15.91 16.95 15.44
CA GLU A 96 -16.24 17.87 16.54
C GLU A 96 -16.44 19.31 16.06
N GLU A 97 -15.79 19.68 14.96
CA GLU A 97 -15.89 21.02 14.36
C GLU A 97 -17.09 21.12 13.41
N PHE A 98 -17.25 20.17 12.49
CA PHE A 98 -18.30 20.27 11.47
C PHE A 98 -19.68 19.81 11.98
N THR A 99 -19.76 18.88 12.93
CA THR A 99 -21.06 18.37 13.44
C THR A 99 -21.95 19.48 14.01
N PRO A 100 -21.48 20.37 14.92
CA PRO A 100 -22.33 21.46 15.41
C PRO A 100 -22.71 22.41 14.28
N MET A 101 -21.83 22.65 13.30
CA MET A 101 -22.15 23.49 12.14
C MET A 101 -23.31 22.92 11.33
N LEU A 102 -23.29 21.62 11.02
CA LEU A 102 -24.37 20.96 10.29
C LEU A 102 -25.69 20.94 11.06
N LEU A 103 -25.65 20.83 12.39
CA LEU A 103 -26.84 20.76 13.23
C LEU A 103 -27.43 22.13 13.60
N GLN A 104 -26.61 23.17 13.68
CA GLN A 104 -27.01 24.49 14.19
C GLN A 104 -27.20 25.53 13.09
N LEU A 105 -26.37 25.51 12.04
CA LEU A 105 -26.43 26.52 10.98
C LEU A 105 -27.60 26.25 10.03
N SER A 106 -28.16 27.33 9.49
CA SER A 106 -29.01 27.28 8.30
C SER A 106 -28.20 26.91 7.04
N ARG A 107 -28.90 26.58 5.95
CA ARG A 107 -28.27 26.28 4.66
C ARG A 107 -27.42 27.45 4.19
N GLU A 108 -27.97 28.66 4.28
CA GLU A 108 -27.33 29.89 3.81
C GLU A 108 -26.10 30.24 4.64
N GLU A 109 -26.17 30.14 5.97
CA GLU A 109 -25.02 30.36 6.87
C GLU A 109 -23.91 29.34 6.64
N LEU A 110 -24.28 28.07 6.42
CA LEU A 110 -23.33 27.01 6.14
C LEU A 110 -22.58 27.27 4.83
N LEU A 111 -23.32 27.56 3.74
CA LEU A 111 -22.72 27.86 2.44
C LEU A 111 -21.86 29.12 2.48
N ALA A 112 -22.33 30.19 3.12
CA ALA A 112 -21.58 31.43 3.27
C ALA A 112 -20.21 31.19 3.91
N ARG A 113 -20.16 30.36 4.96
CA ARG A 113 -18.92 30.05 5.67
C ARG A 113 -17.88 29.33 4.82
N PHE A 114 -18.28 28.51 3.87
CA PHE A 114 -17.37 27.79 2.97
C PHE A 114 -17.15 28.51 1.63
N SER A 115 -17.93 29.55 1.33
CA SER A 115 -17.74 30.39 0.15
C SER A 115 -16.51 31.31 0.24
N GLU A 116 -16.04 31.65 1.45
CA GLU A 116 -14.86 32.51 1.67
C GLU A 116 -13.51 31.78 1.60
N SER A 117 -13.52 30.44 1.45
CA SER A 117 -12.30 29.62 1.40
C SER A 117 -11.88 29.21 -0.02
N ASN A 118 -12.39 29.90 -1.06
CA ASN A 118 -12.07 29.67 -2.46
C ASN A 118 -11.31 30.84 -3.08
#